data_AF-A0A9W6U3J5-F1
#
_entry.id   AF-A0A9W6U3J5-F1
#
_cell.length_a   1.000
_cell.length_b   1.000
_cell.length_c   1.000
_cell.angle_alpha   90.00
_cell.angle_beta   90.00
_cell.angle_gamma   90.00
#
_symmetry.space_group_name_H-M   'P 1'
#
loop_
_entity.id
_entity.type
_entity.pdbx_description
1 polymer ?
#
loop_
_entity_poly.entity_id
_entity_poly.type
_entity_poly.pdbx_seq_one_letter_code
_entity_poly.pdbx_strand_id
1 'polypeptide(L)'
;MRNDKLNLSGLLNVLDGVIDCPGRIVIMTTNHPEKLDPALVRPGRVNKKLLLSYMGCTQTQQMIEYFCVTKFDEAQARRLADAFEISSQAFTPAEIEELCAEHDTVDEVLSGFERLAARH
;
A
#
# COMPACT_ATOMS: atom_id res chain seq x y z
N MET A 1 13.10 19.36 -30.83
CA MET A 1 12.66 19.36 -29.41
C MET A 1 13.75 18.70 -28.58
N ARG A 2 14.20 19.34 -27.49
CA ARG A 2 15.29 18.88 -26.64
C ARG A 2 14.95 17.51 -26.04
N ASN A 3 15.88 16.57 -26.19
CA ASN A 3 15.88 15.32 -25.45
C ASN A 3 16.35 15.65 -24.01
N ASP A 4 15.48 16.27 -23.21
CA ASP A 4 15.71 16.51 -21.79
C ASP A 4 15.62 15.16 -21.06
N LYS A 5 16.65 14.33 -21.27
CA LYS A 5 16.86 13.13 -20.47
C LYS A 5 17.01 13.60 -19.03
N LEU A 6 16.02 13.30 -18.20
CA LEU A 6 16.15 13.30 -16.75
C LEU A 6 17.40 12.47 -16.41
N ASN A 7 18.47 13.15 -16.02
CA ASN A 7 19.68 12.51 -15.56
C ASN A 7 19.64 12.43 -14.04
N LEU A 8 20.15 11.32 -13.49
CA LEU A 8 20.17 11.11 -12.04
C LEU A 8 20.85 12.28 -11.32
N SER A 9 21.95 12.80 -11.89
CA SER A 9 22.68 13.95 -11.35
C SER A 9 21.82 15.21 -11.23
N GLY A 10 20.92 15.47 -12.19
CA GLY A 10 20.01 16.61 -12.16
C GLY A 10 18.94 16.46 -11.08
N LEU A 11 18.37 15.26 -10.93
CA LEU A 11 17.46 14.96 -9.83
C LEU A 11 18.14 15.14 -8.46
N LEU A 12 19.38 14.67 -8.32
CA LEU A 12 20.16 14.81 -7.09
C LEU A 12 20.44 16.27 -6.75
N ASN A 13 20.79 17.11 -7.73
CA ASN A 13 21.02 18.54 -7.50
C ASN A 13 19.73 19.27 -7.06
N VAL A 14 18.57 18.82 -7.53
CA VAL A 14 17.27 19.37 -7.10
C VAL A 14 16.92 18.92 -5.68
N LEU A 15 17.24 17.68 -5.31
CA LEU A 15 17.02 17.15 -3.96
C LEU A 15 17.99 17.75 -2.94
N ASP A 16 19.26 17.96 -3.31
CA ASP A 16 20.30 18.53 -2.45
C ASP A 16 20.15 20.02 -2.22
N GLY A 17 19.26 20.69 -2.98
CA GLY A 17 18.92 22.08 -2.71
C GLY A 17 20.13 23.00 -2.77
N VAL A 18 20.75 23.12 -3.96
CA VAL A 18 21.67 24.26 -4.24
C VAL A 18 20.97 25.61 -3.93
N ILE A 19 19.64 25.62 -3.88
CA ILE A 19 18.81 26.66 -3.28
C ILE A 19 18.05 26.03 -2.10
N ASP A 20 18.47 26.35 -0.87
CA ASP A 20 17.84 25.85 0.35
C ASP A 20 16.39 26.33 0.44
N CYS A 21 15.46 25.41 0.65
CA CYS A 21 14.03 25.69 0.75
C CYS A 21 13.52 25.16 2.10
N PRO A 22 13.64 25.96 3.17
CA PRO A 22 13.31 25.51 4.52
C PRO A 22 11.84 25.08 4.60
N GLY A 23 11.57 23.98 5.31
CA GLY A 23 10.23 23.43 5.52
C GLY A 23 9.69 22.54 4.39
N ARG A 24 10.49 22.23 3.36
CA ARG A 24 10.06 21.32 2.28
C ARG A 24 10.06 19.86 2.74
N ILE A 25 8.98 19.14 2.41
CA ILE A 25 8.89 17.68 2.51
C ILE A 25 8.85 17.10 1.10
N VAL A 26 9.67 16.08 0.83
CA VAL A 26 9.65 15.34 -0.43
C VAL A 26 9.20 13.91 -0.16
N ILE A 27 8.18 13.45 -0.89
CA ILE A 27 7.68 12.07 -0.85
C ILE A 27 8.07 11.41 -2.17
N MET A 28 8.66 10.22 -2.08
CA MET A 28 9.03 9.39 -3.21
C MET A 28 8.43 8.01 -3.03
N THR A 29 7.95 7.41 -4.11
CA THR A 29 7.41 6.04 -4.13
C THR A 29 8.18 5.21 -5.15
N THR A 30 8.36 3.93 -4.86
CA THR A 30 8.95 2.97 -5.81
C THR A 30 8.48 1.56 -5.45
N ASN A 31 8.21 0.75 -6.48
CA ASN A 31 7.98 -0.69 -6.32
C ASN A 31 9.28 -1.49 -6.35
N HIS A 32 10.40 -0.85 -6.71
CA HIS A 32 11.72 -1.46 -6.87
C HIS A 32 12.80 -0.67 -6.11
N PRO A 33 12.77 -0.65 -4.77
CA PRO A 33 13.77 0.05 -3.96
C PRO A 33 15.20 -0.47 -4.19
N GLU A 34 15.36 -1.72 -4.61
CA GLU A 34 16.64 -2.37 -4.94
C GLU A 34 17.31 -1.78 -6.19
N LYS A 35 16.53 -1.15 -7.08
CA LYS A 35 17.04 -0.51 -8.31
C LYS A 35 17.43 0.96 -8.09
N LEU A 36 17.18 1.50 -6.90
CA LEU A 36 17.55 2.89 -6.59
C LEU A 36 19.05 3.02 -6.43
N ASP A 37 19.60 4.10 -6.99
CA ASP A 37 21.00 4.46 -6.76
C ASP A 37 21.22 4.67 -5.24
N PRO A 38 22.21 4.01 -4.61
CA PRO A 38 22.50 4.18 -3.20
C PRO A 38 22.68 5.64 -2.78
N ALA A 39 23.17 6.51 -3.68
CA ALA A 39 23.32 7.94 -3.43
C ALA A 39 21.97 8.62 -3.15
N LEU A 40 20.86 8.22 -3.78
CA LEU A 40 19.53 8.80 -3.52
C LEU A 40 19.06 8.55 -2.08
N VAL A 41 19.36 7.37 -1.54
CA VAL A 41 18.85 6.91 -0.25
C VAL A 41 19.83 7.10 0.92
N ARG A 42 20.92 7.85 0.70
CA ARG A 42 21.90 8.19 1.73
C ARG A 42 21.27 9.12 2.80
N PRO A 43 21.74 9.02 4.04
CA PRO A 43 21.39 9.98 5.09
C PRO A 43 21.64 11.42 4.62
N GLY A 44 20.65 12.30 4.79
CA GLY A 44 20.66 13.69 4.31
C GLY A 44 19.71 13.97 3.13
N ARG A 45 19.33 12.94 2.36
CA ARG A 45 18.33 13.05 1.28
C ARG A 45 17.01 12.37 1.65
N VAL A 46 17.06 11.07 1.92
CA VAL A 46 15.88 10.28 2.34
C VAL A 46 16.08 9.83 3.78
N ASN A 47 15.38 10.48 4.71
CA ASN A 47 15.49 10.19 6.14
C ASN A 47 14.53 9.09 6.63
N LYS A 48 13.38 8.94 5.97
CA LYS A 48 12.34 7.96 6.34
C LYS A 48 12.02 7.05 5.17
N LYS A 49 12.00 5.75 5.42
CA LYS A 49 11.63 4.70 4.46
C LYS A 49 10.47 3.92 5.07
N LEU A 50 9.34 3.89 4.37
CA LEU A 50 8.16 3.16 4.79
C LEU A 50 7.85 2.11 3.72
N LEU A 51 7.75 0.85 4.14
CA LEU A 51 7.31 -0.23 3.26
C LEU A 51 5.79 -0.30 3.32
N LEU A 52 5.14 -0.06 2.18
CA LEU A 52 3.70 -0.32 2.01
C LEU A 52 3.57 -1.73 1.43
N SER A 53 3.27 -2.70 2.30
CA SER A 53 3.13 -4.11 1.93
C SER A 53 1.67 -4.45 1.58
N TYR A 54 1.45 -5.73 1.29
CA TYR A 54 0.13 -6.34 1.20
C TYR A 54 -0.66 -6.25 2.52
N MET A 55 -1.96 -6.49 2.42
CA MET A 55 -2.92 -6.46 3.50
C MET A 55 -2.77 -7.67 4.41
N GLY A 56 -2.74 -7.42 5.71
CA GLY A 56 -2.97 -8.43 6.75
C GLY A 56 -4.43 -8.52 7.16
N CYS A 57 -4.76 -9.55 7.94
CA CYS A 57 -6.11 -9.78 8.46
C CYS A 57 -6.66 -8.54 9.21
N THR A 58 -5.89 -7.98 10.14
CA THR A 58 -6.33 -6.80 10.92
C THR A 58 -6.60 -5.57 10.04
N GLN A 59 -5.75 -5.31 9.06
CA GLN A 59 -5.90 -4.15 8.16
C GLN A 59 -7.12 -4.33 7.25
N THR A 60 -7.36 -5.56 6.79
CA THR A 60 -8.52 -5.92 5.98
C THR A 60 -9.80 -5.73 6.77
N GLN A 61 -9.86 -6.24 8.01
CA GLN A 61 -10.99 -6.01 8.90
C GLN A 61 -11.26 -4.51 9.08
N GLN A 62 -10.24 -3.72 9.41
CA GLN A 62 -10.38 -2.27 9.62
C GLN A 62 -10.91 -1.55 8.38
N MET A 63 -10.46 -1.97 7.21
CA MET A 63 -10.90 -1.40 5.95
C MET A 63 -12.37 -1.73 5.67
N ILE A 64 -12.79 -2.99 5.84
CA ILE A 64 -14.18 -3.40 5.66
C ILE A 64 -15.09 -2.69 6.68
N GLU A 65 -14.68 -2.62 7.95
CA GLU A 65 -15.43 -1.90 8.99
C GLU A 65 -15.63 -0.42 8.64
N TYR A 66 -14.60 0.20 8.04
CA TYR A 66 -14.67 1.59 7.60
C TYR A 66 -15.66 1.77 6.43
N PHE A 67 -15.56 0.94 5.38
CA PHE A 67 -16.42 1.07 4.20
C PHE A 67 -17.88 0.68 4.47
N CYS A 68 -18.12 -0.39 5.24
CA CYS A 68 -19.47 -0.82 5.60
C CYS A 68 -20.07 -0.03 6.78
N VAL A 69 -19.32 0.92 7.36
CA VAL A 69 -19.74 1.74 8.51
C VAL A 69 -20.30 0.89 9.66
N THR A 70 -19.67 -0.25 9.90
CA THR A 70 -20.11 -1.22 10.93
C THR A 70 -18.92 -1.95 11.53
N LYS A 71 -19.13 -2.56 12.70
CA LYS A 71 -18.09 -3.35 13.38
C LYS A 71 -18.29 -4.83 13.10
N PHE A 72 -17.17 -5.55 12.99
CA PHE A 72 -17.22 -7.00 12.90
C PHE A 72 -17.71 -7.58 14.23
N ASP A 73 -18.58 -8.57 14.14
CA ASP A 73 -18.80 -9.49 15.26
C ASP A 73 -17.68 -10.55 15.34
N GLU A 74 -17.67 -11.34 16.42
CA GLU A 74 -16.66 -12.38 16.62
C GLU A 74 -16.70 -13.46 15.53
N ALA A 75 -17.87 -13.75 14.96
CA ALA A 75 -18.01 -14.75 13.91
C ALA A 75 -17.44 -14.25 12.58
N GLN A 76 -17.70 -13.00 12.21
CA GLN A 76 -17.16 -12.33 11.03
C GLN A 76 -15.64 -12.18 11.12
N ALA A 77 -15.10 -11.83 12.30
CA ALA A 77 -13.66 -11.78 12.53
C ALA A 77 -13.02 -13.17 12.37
N ARG A 78 -13.69 -14.22 12.85
CA ARG A 78 -13.22 -15.59 12.69
C ARG A 78 -13.24 -16.04 11.23
N ARG A 79 -14.31 -15.73 10.48
CA ARG A 79 -14.42 -16.02 9.04
C ARG A 79 -13.28 -15.39 8.24
N LEU A 80 -12.98 -14.12 8.50
CA LEU A 80 -11.88 -13.44 7.84
C LEU A 80 -10.54 -14.11 8.16
N ALA A 81 -10.29 -14.43 9.44
CA ALA A 81 -9.07 -15.11 9.85
C ALA A 81 -8.91 -16.48 9.17
N ASP A 82 -9.97 -17.29 9.14
CA ASP A 82 -9.96 -18.59 8.49
C ASP A 82 -9.69 -18.46 6.98
N ALA A 83 -10.26 -17.45 6.30
CA ALA A 83 -9.99 -17.17 4.89
C ALA A 83 -8.52 -16.77 4.63
N PHE A 84 -7.91 -16.00 5.54
CA PHE A 84 -6.48 -15.67 5.49
C PHE A 84 -5.58 -16.89 5.76
N GLU A 85 -6.00 -17.84 6.60
CA GLU A 85 -5.23 -19.07 6.87
C GLU A 85 -5.25 -20.04 5.69
N ILE A 86 -6.37 -20.11 4.96
CA ILE A 86 -6.52 -21.01 3.81
C ILE A 86 -5.84 -20.43 2.55
N SER A 87 -5.77 -19.11 2.44
CA SER A 87 -5.11 -18.48 1.30
C SER A 87 -3.60 -18.62 1.37
N SER A 88 -2.98 -18.98 0.23
CA SER A 88 -1.53 -19.00 0.09
C SER A 88 -0.95 -17.70 -0.48
N GLN A 89 -1.80 -16.71 -0.76
CA GLN A 89 -1.45 -15.50 -1.49
C GLN A 89 -1.59 -14.22 -0.67
N ALA A 90 -1.01 -13.16 -1.19
CA ALA A 90 -1.01 -11.85 -0.57
C ALA A 90 -2.04 -10.94 -1.25
N PHE A 91 -2.85 -10.23 -0.47
CA PHE A 91 -3.90 -9.36 -0.97
C PHE A 91 -3.44 -7.90 -1.00
N THR A 92 -3.67 -7.21 -2.11
CA THR A 92 -3.41 -5.79 -2.22
C THR A 92 -4.55 -4.98 -1.60
N PRO A 93 -4.29 -3.75 -1.12
CA PRO A 93 -5.36 -2.87 -0.67
C PRO A 93 -6.43 -2.62 -1.74
N ALA A 94 -6.05 -2.55 -3.02
CA ALA A 94 -6.96 -2.30 -4.13
C ALA A 94 -7.98 -3.44 -4.34
N GLU A 95 -7.57 -4.70 -4.18
CA GLU A 95 -8.48 -5.85 -4.26
C GLU A 95 -9.53 -5.82 -3.14
N ILE A 96 -9.14 -5.41 -1.92
CA ILE A 96 -10.08 -5.25 -0.81
C ILE A 96 -11.03 -4.07 -1.07
N GLU A 97 -10.53 -2.98 -1.66
CA GLU A 97 -11.34 -1.81 -2.01
C GLU A 97 -12.41 -2.16 -3.03
N GLU A 98 -12.04 -2.91 -4.08
CA GLU A 98 -12.96 -3.40 -5.09
C GLU A 98 -14.07 -4.26 -4.47
N LEU A 99 -13.71 -5.20 -3.58
CA LEU A 99 -14.71 -6.01 -2.86
C LEU A 99 -15.67 -5.16 -2.00
N CYS A 100 -15.16 -4.11 -1.35
CA CYS A 100 -15.98 -3.20 -0.56
C CYS A 100 -16.85 -2.28 -1.43
N ALA A 101 -16.47 -2.03 -2.68
CA ALA A 101 -17.24 -1.22 -3.62
C ALA A 101 -18.36 -2.02 -4.29
N GLU A 102 -18.21 -3.34 -4.44
CA GLU A 102 -19.21 -4.23 -5.04
C GLU A 102 -20.30 -4.69 -4.05
N HIS A 103 -20.11 -4.48 -2.75
CA HIS A 103 -20.94 -5.06 -1.70
C HIS A 103 -21.22 -4.05 -0.58
N ASP A 104 -22.48 -3.97 -0.13
CA ASP A 104 -22.90 -2.98 0.87
C ASP A 104 -22.79 -3.51 2.31
N THR A 105 -22.73 -4.84 2.48
CA THR A 105 -22.72 -5.49 3.81
C THR A 105 -21.44 -6.27 4.07
N VAL A 106 -21.05 -6.36 5.35
CA VAL A 106 -19.85 -7.12 5.77
C VAL A 106 -19.94 -8.58 5.33
N ASP A 107 -21.09 -9.22 5.45
CA ASP A 107 -21.25 -10.63 5.10
C ASP A 107 -21.11 -10.89 3.59
N GLU A 108 -21.57 -9.97 2.75
CA GLU A 108 -21.35 -10.03 1.30
C GLU A 108 -19.87 -9.82 0.96
N VAL A 109 -19.22 -8.82 1.57
CA VAL A 109 -17.79 -8.57 1.40
C VAL A 109 -16.96 -9.78 1.81
N LEU A 110 -17.25 -10.38 2.97
CA LEU A 110 -16.56 -11.58 3.45
C LEU A 110 -16.79 -12.77 2.51
N SER A 111 -18.00 -12.94 1.99
CA SER A 111 -18.28 -14.00 1.02
C SER A 111 -17.53 -13.77 -0.30
N GLY A 112 -17.36 -12.52 -0.72
CA GLY A 112 -16.50 -12.13 -1.84
C GLY A 112 -15.03 -12.43 -1.56
N PHE A 113 -14.55 -12.08 -0.37
CA PHE A 113 -13.18 -12.32 0.07
C PHE A 113 -12.85 -13.81 0.15
N GLU A 114 -13.76 -14.64 0.69
CA GLU A 114 -13.61 -16.10 0.73
C GLU A 114 -13.47 -16.70 -0.68
N ARG A 115 -14.23 -16.18 -1.67
CA ARG A 115 -14.09 -16.59 -3.07
C ARG A 115 -12.77 -16.13 -3.68
N LEU A 116 -12.31 -14.93 -3.36
CA LEU A 116 -11.02 -14.40 -3.80
C LEU A 116 -9.88 -15.26 -3.25
N ALA A 117 -9.92 -15.56 -1.95
CA ALA A 117 -8.97 -16.42 -1.25
C ALA A 117 -8.91 -17.85 -1.84
N ALA A 118 -10.04 -18.37 -2.35
CA ALA A 118 -10.13 -19.71 -2.95
C ALA A 118 -9.80 -19.78 -4.44
N ARG A 119 -9.86 -18.66 -5.19
CA ARG A 119 -9.58 -18.60 -6.63
C ARG A 119 -8.09 -18.54 -6.97
N HIS A 120 -7.28 -18.21 -5.97
CA HIS A 120 -5.86 -17.93 -6.08
C HIS A 120 -5.07 -18.96 -5.25
#